data_AF-A0A2M7QXB2-F1
#
_entry.id   AF-A0A2M7QXB2-F1
#
_cell.length_a   1.000
_cell.length_b   1.000
_cell.length_c   1.000
_cell.angle_alpha   90.00
_cell.angle_beta   90.00
_cell.angle_gamma   90.00
#
_symmetry.space_group_name_H-M   'P 1'
#
loop_
_entity.id
_entity.type
_entity.pdbx_description
1 polymer ?
#
loop_
_entity_poly.entity_id
_entity_poly.type
_entity_poly.pdbx_seq_one_letter_code
_entity_poly.pdbx_strand_id
1 'polypeptide(L)'
;MNKVHGVEFRIEQLRRDKIIYAIESCAITLVSILGYLFSNQYFSGIVQQLVNLALIILSVTYAIYMGAGNFVRLKEVKKLEKQLKLS
;
A
#
# COMPACT_ATOMS: atom_id res chain seq x y z
N MET A 1 -28.67 -3.91 -20.04
CA MET A 1 -27.28 -3.99 -20.53
C MET A 1 -26.26 -3.12 -19.77
N ASN A 2 -26.62 -2.10 -18.98
CA ASN A 2 -25.63 -1.20 -18.34
C ASN A 2 -24.97 -1.65 -17.02
N LYS A 3 -25.54 -2.62 -16.27
CA LYS A 3 -25.01 -2.99 -14.94
C LYS A 3 -23.75 -3.87 -14.99
N VAL A 4 -23.65 -4.75 -15.99
CA VAL A 4 -22.54 -5.71 -16.13
C VAL A 4 -21.24 -4.98 -16.43
N HIS A 5 -21.23 -4.08 -17.42
CA HIS A 5 -20.07 -3.23 -17.72
C HIS A 5 -19.62 -2.36 -16.55
N GLY A 6 -20.55 -1.85 -15.74
CA GLY A 6 -20.20 -1.07 -14.55
C GLY A 6 -19.45 -1.90 -13.48
N VAL A 7 -19.81 -3.17 -13.33
CA VAL A 7 -19.17 -4.08 -12.37
C VAL A 7 -17.78 -4.50 -12.88
N GLU A 8 -17.65 -4.81 -14.17
CA GLU A 8 -16.36 -5.13 -14.80
C GLU A 8 -15.36 -3.98 -14.70
N PHE A 9 -15.81 -2.75 -15.04
CA PHE A 9 -14.99 -1.55 -14.92
C PHE A 9 -14.51 -1.32 -13.48
N ARG A 10 -15.39 -1.51 -12.50
CA ARG A 10 -15.03 -1.36 -11.08
C ARG A 10 -14.02 -2.41 -10.62
N ILE A 11 -14.13 -3.66 -11.07
CA ILE A 11 -13.15 -4.71 -10.77
C ILE A 11 -11.78 -4.32 -11.34
N GLU A 12 -11.73 -3.83 -12.57
CA GLU A 12 -10.49 -3.42 -13.21
C GLU A 12 -9.85 -2.24 -12.46
N GLN A 13 -10.65 -1.24 -12.07
CA GLN A 13 -10.19 -0.12 -11.25
C GLN A 13 -9.58 -0.59 -9.93
N LEU A 14 -10.30 -1.44 -9.17
CA LEU A 14 -9.81 -1.97 -7.90
C LEU A 14 -8.51 -2.78 -8.05
N ARG A 15 -8.33 -3.49 -9.16
CA ARG A 15 -7.09 -4.23 -9.45
C ARG A 15 -5.92 -3.28 -9.73
N ARG A 16 -6.14 -2.22 -10.52
CA ARG A 16 -5.12 -1.19 -10.81
C ARG A 16 -4.73 -0.45 -9.53
N ASP A 17 -5.71 -0.05 -8.72
CA ASP A 17 -5.48 0.62 -7.44
C ASP A 17 -4.58 -0.21 -6.51
N LYS A 18 -4.84 -1.52 -6.41
CA LYS A 18 -3.99 -2.42 -5.59
C LYS A 18 -2.53 -2.40 -6.01
N ILE A 19 -2.26 -2.34 -7.32
CA ILE A 19 -0.89 -2.30 -7.86
C ILE A 19 -0.24 -0.96 -7.52
N ILE A 20 -0.94 0.15 -7.75
CA ILE A 20 -0.46 1.50 -7.40
C ILE A 20 -0.09 1.55 -5.92
N TYR A 21 -0.99 1.09 -5.05
CA TYR A 21 -0.78 1.07 -3.61
C TYR A 21 0.35 0.13 -3.16
N ALA A 22 0.54 -1.01 -3.84
CA ALA A 22 1.70 -1.86 -3.57
C ALA A 22 3.01 -1.16 -3.94
N ILE A 23 3.04 -0.47 -5.10
CA ILE A 23 4.22 0.28 -5.55
C ILE A 23 4.52 1.44 -4.59
N GLU A 24 3.52 2.20 -4.17
CA GLU A 24 3.69 3.27 -3.18
C GLU A 24 4.23 2.73 -1.85
N SER A 25 3.72 1.59 -1.37
CA SER A 25 4.23 0.95 -0.16
C SER A 25 5.69 0.55 -0.32
N CYS A 26 6.09 -0.02 -1.46
CA CYS A 26 7.48 -0.35 -1.75
C CYS A 26 8.37 0.89 -1.81
N ALA A 27 7.89 1.97 -2.43
CA ALA A 27 8.63 3.22 -2.53
C ALA A 27 8.87 3.85 -1.15
N ILE A 28 7.85 3.92 -0.29
CA ILE A 28 7.99 4.43 1.10
C ILE A 28 8.95 3.57 1.92
N THR A 29 8.86 2.24 1.79
CA THR A 29 9.81 1.33 2.46
C THR A 29 11.24 1.57 1.97
N LEU A 30 11.45 1.71 0.66
CA LEU A 30 12.76 1.98 0.08
C LEU A 30 13.33 3.33 0.56
N VAL A 31 12.52 4.39 0.54
CA VAL A 31 12.91 5.70 1.07
C VAL A 31 13.26 5.61 2.55
N SER A 32 12.52 4.82 3.34
CA SER A 32 12.79 4.62 4.76
C SER A 32 14.12 3.88 5.00
N ILE A 33 14.42 2.87 4.18
CA ILE A 33 15.70 2.14 4.23
C ILE A 33 16.85 3.07 3.84
N LEU A 34 16.73 3.80 2.74
CA LEU A 34 17.76 4.74 2.29
C LEU A 34 17.97 5.87 3.31
N GLY A 35 16.89 6.39 3.88
CA GLY A 35 16.94 7.39 4.95
C GLY A 35 17.61 6.85 6.20
N TYR A 36 17.39 5.57 6.55
CA TYR A 36 18.05 4.93 7.68
C TYR A 36 19.55 4.82 7.43
N LEU A 37 19.97 4.35 6.25
CA LEU A 37 21.39 4.28 5.89
C LEU A 37 22.03 5.68 5.91
N PHE A 38 21.37 6.69 5.35
CA PHE A 38 21.83 8.07 5.36
C PHE A 38 21.96 8.61 6.80
N SER A 39 20.95 8.41 7.64
CA SER A 39 20.96 8.83 9.04
C SER A 39 22.13 8.22 9.81
N ASN A 40 22.43 6.93 9.60
CA ASN A 40 23.57 6.27 10.24
C ASN A 40 24.94 6.77 9.73
N GLN A 41 25.01 7.32 8.52
CA GLN A 41 26.25 7.84 7.94
C GLN A 41 26.54 9.28 8.39
N TYR A 42 25.51 10.12 8.53
CA TYR A 42 25.68 11.58 8.67
C TYR A 42 25.21 12.16 10.00
N PHE A 43 24.37 11.44 10.75
CA PHE A 43 23.91 11.89 12.07
C PHE A 43 24.50 11.03 13.18
N SER A 44 24.51 11.58 14.39
CA SER A 44 24.94 10.87 15.60
C SER A 44 24.11 11.26 16.81
N GLY A 45 24.20 10.46 17.87
CA GLY A 45 23.53 10.72 19.14
C GLY A 45 22.00 10.72 19.03
N ILE A 46 21.35 11.64 19.76
CA ILE A 46 19.88 11.64 19.89
C ILE A 46 19.16 11.93 18.56
N VAL A 47 19.75 12.74 17.68
CA VAL A 47 19.15 13.09 16.39
C VAL A 47 19.04 11.84 15.50
N GLN A 48 20.11 11.06 15.40
CA GLN A 48 20.11 9.79 14.66
C GLN A 48 19.05 8.83 15.20
N GLN A 49 18.94 8.70 16.53
CA GLN A 49 17.97 7.81 17.16
C GLN A 49 16.53 8.21 16.83
N LEU A 50 16.20 9.51 16.92
CA LEU A 50 14.87 10.02 16.61
C LEU A 50 14.52 9.86 15.13
N VAL A 51 15.47 10.17 14.23
CA VAL A 51 15.27 9.99 12.79
C VAL A 51 15.06 8.51 12.46
N ASN A 52 15.90 7.62 12.97
CA ASN A 52 15.77 6.18 12.73
C ASN A 52 14.45 5.64 13.26
N LEU A 53 14.02 6.07 14.46
CA LEU A 53 12.73 5.69 15.02
C LEU A 53 11.57 6.18 14.14
N ALA A 54 11.60 7.43 13.70
CA ALA A 54 10.57 7.98 12.82
C ALA A 54 10.48 7.22 11.48
N LEU A 55 11.62 6.87 10.87
CA LEU A 55 11.66 6.10 9.62
C LEU A 55 11.13 4.67 9.80
N ILE A 56 11.45 4.01 10.91
CA ILE A 56 10.91 2.68 11.23
C ILE A 56 9.39 2.76 11.42
N ILE A 57 8.91 3.72 12.22
CA ILE A 57 7.47 3.90 12.46
C ILE A 57 6.76 4.18 11.14
N LEU A 58 7.28 5.09 10.30
CA LEU A 58 6.71 5.42 9.00
C LEU A 58 6.64 4.19 8.09
N SER A 59 7.74 3.44 7.95
CA SER A 59 7.80 2.25 7.11
C SER A 59 6.78 1.18 7.55
N VAL A 60 6.76 0.86 8.84
CA VAL A 60 5.89 -0.19 9.40
C VAL A 60 4.43 0.23 9.36
N THR A 61 4.10 1.44 9.81
CA THR A 61 2.71 1.90 9.85
C THR A 61 2.13 2.06 8.44
N TYR A 62 2.92 2.58 7.50
CA TYR A 62 2.50 2.68 6.10
C TYR A 62 2.29 1.30 5.47
N ALA A 63 3.23 0.36 5.65
CA ALA A 63 3.08 -1.00 5.12
C ALA A 63 1.83 -1.70 5.66
N ILE A 64 1.53 -1.55 6.95
CA ILE A 64 0.31 -2.11 7.57
C ILE A 64 -0.94 -1.45 6.98
N TYR A 65 -0.97 -0.12 6.88
CA TYR A 65 -2.10 0.63 6.34
C TYR A 65 -2.40 0.21 4.88
N MET A 66 -1.37 0.13 4.05
CA MET A 66 -1.50 -0.27 2.65
C MET A 66 -1.89 -1.75 2.51
N GLY A 67 -1.31 -2.62 3.33
CA GLY A 67 -1.65 -4.04 3.40
C GLY A 67 -3.12 -4.27 3.76
N ALA A 68 -3.62 -3.59 4.79
CA ALA A 68 -5.02 -3.65 5.19
C ALA A 68 -5.96 -3.13 4.10
N GLY A 69 -5.63 -1.98 3.48
CA GLY A 69 -6.39 -1.43 2.36
C GLY A 69 -6.45 -2.39 1.15
N ASN A 70 -5.33 -3.02 0.81
CA ASN A 70 -5.27 -3.99 -0.29
C ASN A 70 -6.06 -5.27 0.00
N PHE A 71 -6.13 -5.69 1.26
CA PHE A 71 -6.96 -6.81 1.69
C PHE A 71 -8.46 -6.51 1.54
N VAL A 72 -8.90 -5.32 1.92
CA VAL A 72 -10.29 -4.87 1.74
C VAL A 72 -10.65 -4.83 0.25
N ARG A 73 -9.80 -4.24 -0.59
CA ARG A 73 -10.00 -4.20 -2.05
C ARG A 73 -10.07 -5.60 -2.65
N LEU A 74 -9.24 -6.54 -2.19
CA LEU A 74 -9.30 -7.93 -2.63
C LEU A 74 -10.62 -8.61 -2.27
N LYS A 75 -11.13 -8.38 -1.05
CA LYS A 75 -12.46 -8.88 -0.64
C LYS A 75 -13.57 -8.31 -1.52
N GLU A 76 -13.49 -7.02 -1.86
CA GLU A 76 -14.46 -6.37 -2.73
C GLU A 76 -14.42 -6.92 -4.16
N VAL A 77 -13.23 -7.09 -4.74
CA VAL A 77 -13.07 -7.72 -6.07
C VAL A 77 -13.71 -9.11 -6.08
N LYS A 78 -13.41 -9.96 -5.09
CA LYS A 78 -14.01 -11.32 -5.00
C LYS A 78 -15.54 -11.28 -4.87
N LYS A 79 -16.07 -10.29 -4.15
CA LYS A 79 -17.52 -10.08 -4.01
C LYS A 79 -18.15 -9.70 -5.35
N LEU A 80 -17.56 -8.75 -6.08
CA LEU A 80 -18.03 -8.30 -7.38
C LEU A 80 -17.93 -9.40 -8.45
N GLU A 81 -16.83 -10.17 -8.46
CA GLU A 81 -16.67 -11.34 -9.33
C GLU A 81 -17.74 -12.41 -9.08
N LYS A 82 -18.11 -12.63 -7.81
CA LYS A 82 -19.20 -13.55 -7.46
C LYS A 82 -20.56 -13.04 -7.95
N GLN A 83 -20.80 -11.72 -7.92
CA GLN A 83 -22.03 -11.12 -8.45
C GLN A 83 -22.12 -11.27 -9.98
N LEU A 84 -21.01 -11.08 -10.70
CA LEU A 84 -20.93 -11.29 -12.15
C LEU A 84 -21.18 -12.75 -12.56
N LYS A 85 -20.70 -13.72 -11.78
CA LYS A 85 -20.93 -15.15 -12.07
C LYS A 85 -22.35 -15.63 -11.76
N LEU A 86 -23.12 -14.85 -11.00
CA LEU A 86 -24.50 -15.17 -10.60
C LEU A 86 -25.57 -14.37 -11.38
N SER A 87 -25.16 -13.46 -12.27
CA SER A 87 -26.04 -12.67 -13.15
C SER A 87 -26.02 -13.19 -14.58
#